data_AF-A0A357R311-F1
#
_entry.id   AF-A0A357R311-F1
#
_cell.length_a   1.000
_cell.length_b   1.000
_cell.length_c   1.000
_cell.angle_alpha   90.00
_cell.angle_beta   90.00
_cell.angle_gamma   90.00
#
_symmetry.space_group_name_H-M   'P 1'
#
loop_
_entity.id
_entity.type
_entity.pdbx_description
1 polymer ?
#
loop_
_entity_poly.entity_id
_entity_poly.type
_entity_poly.pdbx_seq_one_letter_code
_entity_poly.pdbx_strand_id
1 'polypeptide(L)'
;VLFGSIFAAILGSGLLAKEEDEKTLEFLLARPVSRGEIIRDKVLCWVIYMVLFNVIIGIFTWLGFEFFDVGAFSRATLFFLVLAPLFVHLIFGAMGFLSA
;
A
#
# COMPACT_ATOMS: atom_id res chain seq x y z
N VAL A 1 -0.85 -6.97 -9.99
CA VAL A 1 -2.13 -6.92 -9.24
C VAL A 1 -2.20 -8.03 -8.20
N LEU A 2 -2.24 -9.32 -8.58
CA LEU A 2 -2.45 -10.41 -7.60
C LEU A 2 -1.49 -10.40 -6.40
N PHE A 3 -0.17 -10.45 -6.64
CA PHE A 3 0.84 -10.40 -5.58
C PHE A 3 0.85 -9.09 -4.81
N GLY A 4 0.56 -7.97 -5.50
CA GLY A 4 0.45 -6.66 -4.86
C GLY A 4 -0.75 -6.57 -3.92
N SER A 5 -1.88 -7.20 -4.26
CA SER A 5 -3.05 -7.28 -3.39
C SER A 5 -2.80 -8.15 -2.16
N ILE A 6 -2.11 -9.29 -2.32
CA ILE A 6 -1.71 -10.13 -1.19
C ILE A 6 -0.77 -9.35 -0.26
N PHE A 7 0.24 -8.69 -0.83
CA PHE A 7 1.15 -7.84 -0.08
C PHE A 7 0.41 -6.71 0.65
N ALA A 8 -0.54 -6.04 -0.02
CA ALA A 8 -1.34 -4.99 0.58
C ALA A 8 -2.16 -5.47 1.77
N ALA A 9 -2.79 -6.65 1.67
CA ALA A 9 -3.58 -7.24 2.74
C ALA A 9 -2.71 -7.60 3.95
N ILE A 10 -1.58 -8.28 3.73
CA ILE A 10 -0.63 -8.64 4.80
C ILE A 10 -0.06 -7.39 5.48
N LEU A 11 0.30 -6.37 4.69
CA LEU A 11 0.80 -5.11 5.22
C LEU A 11 -0.27 -4.40 6.06
N GLY A 12 -1.50 -4.35 5.56
CA GLY A 12 -2.64 -3.75 6.26
C GLY A 12 -2.90 -4.40 7.62
N SER A 13 -3.00 -5.73 7.66
CA SER A 13 -3.23 -6.46 8.92
C SER A 13 -2.05 -6.35 9.88
N GLY A 14 -0.83 -6.46 9.37
CA GLY A 14 0.40 -6.37 10.17
C GLY A 14 0.59 -5.00 10.82
N LEU A 15 0.17 -3.91 10.16
CA LEU A 15 0.30 -2.55 10.71
C LEU A 15 -0.57 -2.31 11.95
N LEU A 16 -1.66 -3.05 12.12
CA LEU A 16 -2.50 -2.92 13.31
C LEU A 16 -2.11 -3.93 14.40
N ALA A 17 -1.93 -5.21 14.01
CA ALA A 17 -1.71 -6.31 14.94
C ALA A 17 -0.29 -6.35 15.55
N LYS A 18 0.73 -5.81 14.86
CA LYS A 18 2.13 -5.97 15.26
C LYS A 18 2.42 -5.50 16.69
N GLU A 19 1.89 -4.37 17.10
CA GLU A 19 2.12 -3.81 18.44
C GLU A 19 1.31 -4.52 19.54
N GLU A 20 0.20 -5.16 19.16
CA GLU A 20 -0.57 -6.03 20.06
C GLU A 20 0.16 -7.36 20.27
N ASP A 21 0.62 -7.98 19.18
CA ASP A 21 1.38 -9.23 19.18
C ASP A 21 2.71 -9.11 19.95
N GLU A 22 3.44 -8.00 19.75
CA GLU A 22 4.70 -7.72 20.43
C GLU A 22 4.52 -7.20 21.87
N LYS A 23 3.27 -7.01 22.33
CA LYS A 23 2.92 -6.44 23.64
C LYS A 23 3.56 -5.07 23.88
N THR A 24 3.74 -4.28 22.83
CA THR A 24 4.33 -2.94 22.91
C THR A 24 3.30 -1.81 22.95
N LEU A 25 2.02 -2.14 22.75
CA LEU A 25 0.91 -1.21 22.82
C LEU A 25 0.85 -0.45 24.16
N GLU A 26 1.15 -1.12 25.28
CA GLU A 26 1.13 -0.51 26.62
C GLU A 26 2.17 0.61 26.77
N PHE A 27 3.37 0.46 26.17
CA PHE A 27 4.39 1.51 26.16
C PHE A 27 3.99 2.69 25.27
N LEU A 28 3.24 2.43 24.20
CA LEU A 28 2.77 3.44 23.27
C LEU A 28 1.65 4.28 23.91
N LEU A 29 0.75 3.64 24.64
CA LEU A 29 -0.33 4.29 25.40
C LEU A 29 0.15 4.97 26.69
N ALA A 30 1.36 4.68 27.17
CA ALA A 30 1.97 5.41 28.27
C ALA A 30 2.42 6.83 27.87
N ARG A 31 2.57 7.10 26.56
CA ARG A 31 2.81 8.45 26.04
C ARG A 31 1.47 9.20 25.91
N PRO A 32 1.46 10.54 25.97
CA PRO A 32 0.24 11.33 25.85
C PRO A 32 -0.24 11.39 24.38
N VAL A 33 -0.55 10.24 23.80
CA VAL A 33 -1.08 10.06 22.44
C VAL A 33 -2.44 9.38 22.53
N SER A 34 -3.42 9.87 21.77
CA SER A 34 -4.75 9.27 21.74
C SER A 34 -4.80 8.05 20.80
N ARG A 35 -5.71 7.11 21.08
CA ARG A 35 -5.93 5.92 20.24
C ARG A 35 -6.29 6.29 18.79
N GLY A 36 -7.04 7.38 18.61
CA GLY A 36 -7.43 7.87 17.28
C GLY A 36 -6.24 8.40 16.47
N GLU A 37 -5.29 9.07 17.11
CA GLU A 37 -4.06 9.54 16.46
C GLU A 37 -3.22 8.36 15.98
N ILE A 38 -3.03 7.34 16.81
CA ILE A 38 -2.27 6.13 16.46
C ILE A 38 -2.85 5.44 15.21
N ILE A 39 -4.17 5.23 15.18
CA ILE A 39 -4.83 4.58 14.04
C ILE A 39 -4.67 5.44 12.78
N ARG A 40 -4.87 6.75 12.88
CA ARG A 40 -4.77 7.66 11.73
C ARG A 40 -3.36 7.69 11.14
N ASP A 41 -2.34 7.71 12.00
CA ASP A 41 -0.94 7.70 11.58
C ASP A 41 -0.56 6.36 10.93
N LYS A 42 -1.10 5.23 11.44
CA LYS A 42 -0.94 3.92 10.83
C LYS A 42 -1.61 3.81 9.46
N VAL A 43 -2.83 4.32 9.31
CA VAL A 43 -3.54 4.36 8.02
C VAL A 43 -2.76 5.23 7.02
N LEU A 44 -2.24 6.38 7.45
CA LEU A 44 -1.43 7.23 6.59
C LEU A 44 -0.13 6.53 6.15
N CYS A 45 0.54 5.85 7.08
CA CYS A 45 1.73 5.05 6.79
C CYS A 45 1.43 3.95 5.75
N TRP A 46 0.33 3.22 5.93
CA TRP A 46 -0.15 2.23 4.98
C TRP A 46 -0.38 2.82 3.59
N VAL A 47 -1.09 3.94 3.48
CA VAL A 47 -1.36 4.62 2.20
C VAL A 47 -0.04 5.03 1.51
N ILE A 48 0.92 5.58 2.26
CA ILE A 48 2.23 5.97 1.72
C ILE A 48 2.96 4.76 1.13
N TYR A 49 2.98 3.63 1.85
CA TYR A 49 3.60 2.41 1.33
C TYR A 49 2.92 1.89 0.07
N MET A 50 1.58 1.93 0.01
CA MET A 50 0.84 1.52 -1.19
C MET A 50 1.12 2.43 -2.38
N VAL A 51 1.15 3.74 -2.19
CA VAL A 51 1.49 4.69 -3.25
C VAL A 51 2.93 4.45 -3.73
N LEU A 52 3.89 4.34 -2.81
CA LEU A 52 5.29 4.09 -3.17
C LEU A 52 5.47 2.79 -3.95
N PHE A 53 4.84 1.71 -3.51
CA PHE A 53 4.87 0.41 -4.19
C PHE A 53 4.37 0.50 -5.63
N ASN A 54 3.21 1.15 -5.85
CA ASN A 54 2.64 1.30 -7.19
C ASN A 54 3.45 2.27 -8.06
N VAL A 55 4.00 3.35 -7.50
CA VAL A 55 4.85 4.30 -8.22
C VAL A 55 6.12 3.62 -8.71
N ILE A 56 6.79 2.84 -7.87
CA ILE A 56 8.02 2.12 -8.25
C ILE A 56 7.73 1.16 -9.42
N ILE A 57 6.69 0.32 -9.29
CA ILE A 57 6.28 -0.59 -10.36
C ILE A 57 5.89 0.17 -11.63
N GLY A 58 5.19 1.30 -11.48
CA GLY A 58 4.78 2.17 -12.57
C GLY A 58 5.96 2.76 -13.34
N ILE A 59 6.98 3.23 -12.64
CA ILE A 59 8.22 3.75 -13.24
C ILE A 59 8.91 2.64 -14.05
N PHE A 60 9.12 1.46 -13.46
CA PHE A 60 9.76 0.35 -14.17
C PHE A 60 8.94 -0.12 -15.38
N THR A 61 7.61 -0.15 -15.25
CA THR A 61 6.71 -0.47 -16.36
C THR A 61 6.84 0.56 -17.48
N TRP A 62 6.84 1.85 -17.13
CA TRP A 62 6.99 2.93 -18.10
C TRP A 62 8.33 2.88 -18.83
N LEU A 63 9.42 2.74 -18.08
CA LEU A 63 10.76 2.60 -18.66
C LEU A 63 10.84 1.37 -19.56
N GLY A 64 10.25 0.25 -19.16
CA GLY A 64 10.17 -0.95 -20.00
C GLY A 64 9.52 -0.67 -21.36
N PHE A 65 8.37 -0.01 -21.39
CA PHE A 65 7.70 0.32 -22.65
C PHE A 65 8.48 1.33 -23.51
N GLU A 66 9.30 2.19 -22.91
CA GLU A 66 10.14 3.15 -23.65
C GLU A 66 11.44 2.51 -24.17
N PHE A 67 12.03 1.57 -23.42
CA PHE A 67 13.30 0.91 -23.78
C PHE A 67 13.13 -0.28 -24.73
N PHE A 68 12.00 -0.99 -24.64
CA PHE A 68 11.71 -2.11 -25.52
C PHE A 68 10.91 -1.62 -26.73
N ASP A 69 11.22 -2.16 -27.92
CA ASP A 69 10.55 -1.78 -29.17
C ASP A 69 9.17 -2.48 -29.25
N VAL A 70 8.22 -2.03 -28.43
CA VAL A 70 6.87 -2.62 -28.28
C VAL A 70 5.91 -2.16 -29.41
N GLY A 71 6.41 -1.42 -30.41
CA GLY A 71 5.59 -0.82 -31.47
C GLY A 71 4.78 0.38 -30.98
N ALA A 72 3.73 0.76 -31.72
CA ALA A 72 2.89 1.91 -31.36
C ALA A 72 2.00 1.60 -30.16
N PHE A 73 2.23 2.29 -29.03
CA PHE A 73 1.39 2.20 -27.83
C PHE A 73 0.80 3.57 -27.45
N SER A 74 -0.37 3.54 -26.81
CA SER A 74 -1.00 4.74 -26.26
C SER A 74 -0.51 5.00 -24.83
N ARG A 75 0.12 6.16 -24.62
CA ARG A 75 0.57 6.62 -23.29
C ARG A 75 -0.59 6.75 -22.30
N ALA A 76 -1.78 7.11 -22.77
CA ALA A 76 -2.97 7.17 -21.92
C ALA A 76 -3.38 5.78 -21.42
N THR A 77 -3.37 4.78 -22.29
CA THR A 77 -3.67 3.38 -21.92
C THR A 77 -2.66 2.86 -20.92
N LEU A 78 -1.36 3.12 -21.13
CA LEU A 78 -0.30 2.75 -20.20
C LEU A 78 -0.50 3.41 -18.82
N PHE A 79 -0.86 4.70 -18.80
CA PHE A 79 -1.14 5.41 -17.56
C PHE A 79 -2.30 4.79 -16.78
N PHE A 80 -3.43 4.51 -17.45
CA PHE A 80 -4.57 3.85 -16.80
C PHE A 80 -4.25 2.42 -16.34
N LEU A 81 -3.42 1.69 -17.09
CA LEU A 81 -2.96 0.36 -16.73
C LEU A 81 -2.12 0.36 -15.43
N VAL A 82 -1.26 1.36 -15.26
CA VAL A 82 -0.44 1.53 -14.05
C VAL A 82 -1.26 2.08 -12.88
N LEU A 83 -2.27 2.91 -13.15
CA LEU A 83 -3.11 3.53 -12.14
C LEU A 83 -4.15 2.57 -11.55
N ALA A 84 -4.77 1.71 -12.36
CA ALA A 84 -5.84 0.82 -11.91
C ALA A 84 -5.45 -0.12 -10.73
N PRO A 85 -4.25 -0.73 -10.69
CA PRO A 85 -3.80 -1.55 -9.58
C PRO A 85 -3.76 -0.83 -8.23
N LEU A 86 -3.53 0.48 -8.20
CA LEU A 86 -3.50 1.26 -6.96
C LEU A 86 -4.82 1.12 -6.18
N PHE A 87 -5.95 1.25 -6.87
CA PHE A 87 -7.27 1.12 -6.26
C PHE A 87 -7.52 -0.28 -5.69
N VAL A 88 -7.09 -1.31 -6.42
CA VAL A 88 -7.23 -2.70 -5.96
C VAL A 88 -6.37 -2.92 -4.71
N HIS A 89 -5.11 -2.47 -4.71
CA HIS A 89 -4.23 -2.60 -3.56
C HIS A 89 -4.77 -1.85 -2.33
N LEU A 90 -5.38 -0.67 -2.52
CA LEU A 90 -6.04 0.06 -1.44
C LEU A 90 -7.23 -0.72 -0.84
N ILE A 91 -8.08 -1.35 -1.67
CA ILE A 91 -9.21 -2.14 -1.17
C ILE A 91 -8.72 -3.33 -0.34
N PHE A 92 -7.78 -4.10 -0.87
CA PHE A 92 -7.26 -5.29 -0.17
C PHE A 92 -6.49 -4.93 1.10
N GLY A 93 -5.72 -3.84 1.10
CA GLY A 93 -5.04 -3.39 2.30
C GLY A 93 -5.98 -2.82 3.36
N ALA A 94 -7.06 -2.13 2.96
CA ALA A 94 -8.10 -1.69 3.89
C ALA A 94 -8.83 -2.88 4.52
N MET A 95 -9.12 -3.92 3.73
CA MET A 95 -9.69 -5.18 4.26
C MET A 95 -8.74 -5.82 5.27
N GLY A 96 -7.44 -5.91 4.95
CA GLY A 96 -6.43 -6.43 5.87
C GLY A 96 -6.38 -5.63 7.18
N PHE A 97 -6.36 -4.30 7.07
CA PHE A 97 -6.30 -3.39 8.21
C PHE A 97 -7.53 -3.49 9.13
N LEU A 98 -8.73 -3.68 8.56
CA LEU A 98 -9.98 -3.84 9.33
C LEU A 98 -10.17 -5.25 9.91
N SER A 99 -9.47 -6.25 9.36
CA SER A 99 -9.57 -7.65 9.80
C SER A 99 -8.60 -8.03 10.91
N ALA A 100 -7.62 -7.17 11.18
CA ALA A 100 -6.71 -7.29 12.32
C ALA A 100 -7.38 -6.78 13.59
#